data_AF-A0A2D5EYG5-F1
#
_entry.id   AF-A0A2D5EYG5-F1
#
_cell.length_a   1.000
_cell.length_b   1.000
_cell.length_c   1.000
_cell.angle_alpha   90.00
_cell.angle_beta   90.00
_cell.angle_gamma   90.00
#
_symmetry.space_group_name_H-M   'P 1'
#
loop_
_entity.id
_entity.type
_entity.pdbx_description
1 polymer ?
#
loop_
_entity_poly.entity_id
_entity_poly.type
_entity_poly.pdbx_seq_one_letter_code
_entity_poly.pdbx_strand_id
1 'polypeptide(L)'
;MHRGVREFIRWVEAHRDDAEIQLNPPATTSDIAALEQMLGGPIPADLRFVLTRFNGGVLPAGELLPAGIEPGTIGHTVREYAEAVGGDFLDTELLLPFHKTPEGSLLAFDRSAGPVSDTWPVVDYYQDLDEHRLMYRTFDGWCRVCVAEWTSDDFGADFTLETYLRSGQRHAEVEPDVATAHATVAHALKRSGRPADSLAAYLQAARCVPPLPWCDWEALKIAAILDDEASAREAATRLASYAPAARWAQRETSPGRVAEVLGPIVRRSGDPKPLLRLLEQLKAQADEEEGPVVEAILEALHAGKDLPPVRPLREQSVVPHVPDVDAWWEASQAAYAEGRLRDDDLLLDPDMVRLGRLRPFAELLHIRRGF
;
A
#
# COMPACT_ATOMS: atom_id res chain seq x y z
N MET A 1 -20.75 9.79 -19.04
CA MET A 1 -20.08 8.54 -19.45
C MET A 1 -18.66 8.86 -19.80
N HIS A 2 -17.77 8.33 -18.97
CA HIS A 2 -16.36 8.64 -18.99
C HIS A 2 -15.63 7.90 -20.12
N ARG A 3 -14.43 8.39 -20.45
CA ARG A 3 -13.66 7.95 -21.63
C ARG A 3 -13.15 6.52 -21.44
N GLY A 4 -12.64 6.19 -20.26
CA GLY A 4 -12.11 4.87 -19.93
C GLY A 4 -13.14 3.76 -20.04
N VAL A 5 -14.33 3.98 -19.53
CA VAL A 5 -15.45 3.01 -19.63
C VAL A 5 -15.76 2.67 -21.10
N ARG A 6 -15.72 3.66 -22.00
CA ARG A 6 -15.94 3.43 -23.44
C ARG A 6 -14.80 2.67 -24.10
N GLU A 7 -13.57 2.97 -23.72
CA GLU A 7 -12.37 2.26 -24.22
C GLU A 7 -12.37 0.82 -23.73
N PHE A 8 -12.73 0.59 -22.47
CA PHE A 8 -12.91 -0.73 -21.87
C PHE A 8 -13.95 -1.57 -22.60
N ILE A 9 -15.18 -1.05 -22.78
CA ILE A 9 -16.24 -1.75 -23.51
C ILE A 9 -15.77 -2.08 -24.93
N ARG A 10 -15.16 -1.13 -25.64
CA ARG A 10 -14.67 -1.35 -27.00
C ARG A 10 -13.61 -2.45 -27.04
N TRP A 11 -12.67 -2.45 -26.09
CA TRP A 11 -11.63 -3.47 -26.02
C TRP A 11 -12.26 -4.84 -25.77
N VAL A 12 -13.15 -4.97 -24.77
CA VAL A 12 -13.82 -6.23 -24.45
C VAL A 12 -14.67 -6.75 -25.61
N GLU A 13 -15.43 -5.88 -26.29
CA GLU A 13 -16.24 -6.26 -27.46
C GLU A 13 -15.38 -6.72 -28.65
N ALA A 14 -14.19 -6.11 -28.84
CA ALA A 14 -13.27 -6.48 -29.91
C ALA A 14 -12.56 -7.83 -29.67
N HIS A 15 -12.43 -8.24 -28.40
CA HIS A 15 -11.75 -9.48 -27.98
C HIS A 15 -12.73 -10.54 -27.47
N ARG A 16 -14.03 -10.39 -27.76
CA ARG A 16 -15.09 -11.28 -27.25
C ARG A 16 -14.93 -12.76 -27.62
N ASP A 17 -14.15 -13.05 -28.65
CA ASP A 17 -13.90 -14.39 -29.18
C ASP A 17 -12.58 -14.98 -28.66
N ASP A 18 -11.83 -14.23 -27.85
CA ASP A 18 -10.60 -14.69 -27.21
C ASP A 18 -10.94 -15.70 -26.10
N ALA A 19 -10.14 -16.76 -25.98
CA ALA A 19 -10.42 -17.87 -25.06
C ALA A 19 -10.47 -17.47 -23.57
N GLU A 20 -9.79 -16.39 -23.20
CA GLU A 20 -9.71 -15.86 -21.83
C GLU A 20 -10.91 -14.96 -21.47
N ILE A 21 -11.78 -14.65 -22.43
CA ILE A 21 -12.94 -13.77 -22.25
C ILE A 21 -14.23 -14.59 -22.41
N GLN A 22 -15.05 -14.59 -21.36
CA GLN A 22 -16.35 -15.28 -21.37
C GLN A 22 -17.42 -14.31 -20.90
N LEU A 23 -18.17 -13.75 -21.84
CA LEU A 23 -19.16 -12.71 -21.55
C LEU A 23 -20.57 -13.30 -21.44
N ASN A 24 -21.30 -12.85 -20.44
CA ASN A 24 -22.73 -13.11 -20.35
C ASN A 24 -23.49 -12.23 -21.35
N PRO A 25 -24.70 -12.64 -21.79
CA PRO A 25 -25.61 -11.77 -22.53
C PRO A 25 -25.85 -10.43 -21.80
N PRO A 26 -26.17 -9.33 -22.51
CA PRO A 26 -26.50 -8.06 -21.89
C PRO A 26 -27.56 -8.18 -20.79
N ALA A 27 -27.40 -7.40 -19.71
CA ALA A 27 -28.36 -7.40 -18.61
C ALA A 27 -29.72 -6.89 -19.10
N THR A 28 -30.80 -7.58 -18.72
CA THR A 28 -32.14 -7.10 -19.03
C THR A 28 -32.51 -5.94 -18.11
N THR A 29 -33.52 -5.15 -18.51
CA THR A 29 -34.10 -4.12 -17.63
C THR A 29 -34.60 -4.72 -16.32
N SER A 30 -35.06 -5.98 -16.34
CA SER A 30 -35.54 -6.68 -15.14
C SER A 30 -34.41 -7.02 -14.18
N ASP A 31 -33.25 -7.45 -14.68
CA ASP A 31 -32.10 -7.81 -13.85
C ASP A 31 -31.58 -6.58 -13.07
N ILE A 32 -31.43 -5.46 -13.78
CA ILE A 32 -31.01 -4.18 -13.18
C ILE A 32 -32.06 -3.67 -12.21
N ALA A 33 -33.35 -3.70 -12.57
CA ALA A 33 -34.42 -3.23 -11.68
C ALA A 33 -34.52 -4.06 -10.39
N ALA A 34 -34.37 -5.39 -10.48
CA ALA A 34 -34.37 -6.26 -9.32
C ALA A 34 -33.19 -5.96 -8.38
N LEU A 35 -32.00 -5.75 -8.94
CA LEU A 35 -30.81 -5.36 -8.18
C LEU A 35 -30.98 -3.99 -7.51
N GLU A 36 -31.37 -2.96 -8.25
CA GLU A 36 -31.57 -1.60 -7.72
C GLU A 36 -32.68 -1.59 -6.64
N GLN A 37 -33.74 -2.38 -6.83
CA GLN A 37 -34.79 -2.54 -5.82
C GLN A 37 -34.26 -3.21 -4.54
N MET A 38 -33.42 -4.25 -4.66
CA MET A 38 -32.81 -4.94 -3.52
C MET A 38 -31.88 -4.00 -2.74
N LEU A 39 -31.08 -3.19 -3.44
CA LEU A 39 -30.13 -2.24 -2.85
C LEU A 39 -30.82 -0.98 -2.27
N GLY A 40 -32.11 -0.78 -2.56
CA GLY A 40 -32.84 0.44 -2.15
C GLY A 40 -32.42 1.70 -2.91
N GLY A 41 -31.71 1.58 -4.03
CA GLY A 41 -31.16 2.71 -4.78
C GLY A 41 -30.48 2.32 -6.10
N PRO A 42 -30.15 3.31 -6.95
CA PRO A 42 -29.51 3.04 -8.24
C PRO A 42 -28.06 2.57 -8.05
N ILE A 43 -27.62 1.66 -8.92
CA ILE A 43 -26.20 1.32 -9.07
C ILE A 43 -25.45 2.43 -9.82
N PRO A 44 -24.11 2.51 -9.73
CA PRO A 44 -23.32 3.50 -10.48
C PRO A 44 -23.64 3.49 -11.98
N ALA A 45 -23.82 4.67 -12.57
CA ALA A 45 -24.27 4.81 -13.96
C ALA A 45 -23.31 4.15 -14.97
N ASP A 46 -22.00 4.22 -14.73
CA ASP A 46 -21.01 3.59 -15.60
C ASP A 46 -21.00 2.06 -15.45
N LEU A 47 -21.18 1.52 -14.23
CA LEU A 47 -21.37 0.08 -14.03
C LEU A 47 -22.63 -0.41 -14.75
N ARG A 48 -23.76 0.29 -14.58
CA ARG A 48 -25.00 0.02 -15.30
C ARG A 48 -24.80 0.02 -16.82
N PHE A 49 -23.99 0.94 -17.33
CA PHE A 49 -23.71 1.01 -18.75
C PHE A 49 -22.89 -0.20 -19.25
N VAL A 50 -21.89 -0.65 -18.49
CA VAL A 50 -21.15 -1.88 -18.81
C VAL A 50 -22.09 -3.09 -18.79
N LEU A 51 -22.90 -3.24 -17.75
CA LEU A 51 -23.81 -4.38 -17.60
C LEU A 51 -24.87 -4.47 -18.71
N THR A 52 -25.30 -3.34 -19.27
CA THR A 52 -26.23 -3.33 -20.44
C THR A 52 -25.53 -3.64 -21.77
N ARG A 53 -24.21 -3.77 -21.80
CA ARG A 53 -23.44 -4.30 -22.95
C ARG A 53 -23.11 -5.77 -22.80
N PHE A 54 -22.72 -6.18 -21.60
CA PHE A 54 -22.49 -7.58 -21.21
C PHE A 54 -22.70 -7.71 -19.70
N ASN A 55 -23.54 -8.65 -19.26
CA ASN A 55 -23.92 -8.77 -17.86
C ASN A 55 -22.86 -9.49 -17.02
N GLY A 56 -21.67 -8.90 -16.91
CA GLY A 56 -20.55 -9.57 -16.26
C GLY A 56 -19.96 -10.70 -17.11
N GLY A 57 -19.10 -11.50 -16.48
CA GLY A 57 -18.34 -12.57 -17.12
C GLY A 57 -16.88 -12.59 -16.72
N VAL A 58 -16.12 -13.51 -17.31
CA VAL A 58 -14.69 -13.66 -17.10
C VAL A 58 -13.93 -12.70 -18.01
N LEU A 59 -13.04 -11.93 -17.42
CA LEU A 59 -12.12 -10.98 -18.06
C LEU A 59 -10.68 -11.30 -17.61
N PRO A 60 -9.63 -10.78 -18.28
CA PRO A 60 -8.27 -11.02 -17.83
C PRO A 60 -7.96 -10.46 -16.44
N ALA A 61 -8.71 -9.44 -15.99
CA ALA A 61 -8.58 -8.89 -14.64
C ALA A 61 -9.34 -9.68 -13.57
N GLY A 62 -10.11 -10.72 -13.91
CA GLY A 62 -10.95 -11.49 -13.00
C GLY A 62 -12.41 -11.62 -13.46
N GLU A 63 -13.32 -11.87 -12.52
CA GLU A 63 -14.76 -12.05 -12.81
C GLU A 63 -15.54 -10.77 -12.53
N LEU A 64 -16.09 -10.16 -13.57
CA LEU A 64 -17.06 -9.07 -13.42
C LEU A 64 -18.42 -9.67 -13.04
N LEU A 65 -18.95 -9.27 -11.89
CA LEU A 65 -20.17 -9.86 -11.35
C LEU A 65 -21.41 -9.44 -12.18
N PRO A 66 -22.31 -10.37 -12.53
CA PRO A 66 -23.57 -10.04 -13.19
C PRO A 66 -24.51 -9.25 -12.28
N ALA A 67 -25.32 -8.37 -12.87
CA ALA A 67 -26.54 -7.89 -12.22
C ALA A 67 -27.51 -9.05 -12.01
N GLY A 68 -28.09 -9.07 -10.81
CA GLY A 68 -29.04 -10.07 -10.37
C GLY A 68 -29.06 -10.17 -8.85
N ILE A 69 -29.88 -11.10 -8.35
CA ILE A 69 -29.98 -11.43 -6.93
C ILE A 69 -29.68 -12.91 -6.64
N GLU A 70 -29.50 -13.72 -7.67
CA GLU A 70 -29.21 -15.16 -7.53
C GLU A 70 -27.73 -15.39 -7.17
N PRO A 71 -27.36 -16.58 -6.66
CA PRO A 71 -25.97 -16.91 -6.36
C PRO A 71 -25.00 -16.58 -7.51
N GLY A 72 -23.86 -15.96 -7.19
CA GLY A 72 -22.87 -15.50 -8.16
C GLY A 72 -23.15 -14.14 -8.80
N THR A 73 -24.16 -13.40 -8.33
CA THR A 73 -24.48 -12.04 -8.81
C THR A 73 -24.12 -10.98 -7.77
N ILE A 74 -24.04 -9.71 -8.21
CA ILE A 74 -23.83 -8.55 -7.33
C ILE A 74 -24.76 -8.58 -6.11
N GLY A 75 -26.06 -8.81 -6.33
CA GLY A 75 -27.03 -8.74 -5.23
C GLY A 75 -26.90 -9.88 -4.23
N HIS A 76 -26.40 -11.03 -4.65
CA HIS A 76 -26.07 -12.12 -3.73
C HIS A 76 -24.79 -11.82 -2.95
N THR A 77 -23.73 -11.36 -3.63
CA THR A 77 -22.45 -11.04 -3.00
C THR A 77 -22.56 -9.91 -1.97
N VAL A 78 -23.42 -8.91 -2.21
CA VAL A 78 -23.74 -7.87 -1.21
C VAL A 78 -24.34 -8.48 0.06
N ARG A 79 -25.23 -9.48 -0.06
CA ARG A 79 -25.83 -10.14 1.09
C ARG A 79 -24.84 -11.02 1.84
N GLU A 80 -24.03 -11.80 1.12
CA GLU A 80 -22.94 -12.58 1.73
C GLU A 80 -21.97 -11.66 2.49
N TYR A 81 -21.62 -10.51 1.91
CA TYR A 81 -20.79 -9.52 2.56
C TYR A 81 -21.46 -8.93 3.81
N ALA A 82 -22.73 -8.52 3.72
CA ALA A 82 -23.49 -7.99 4.86
C ALA A 82 -23.53 -8.99 6.02
N GLU A 83 -23.79 -10.27 5.73
CA GLU A 83 -23.78 -11.35 6.72
C GLU A 83 -22.40 -11.53 7.35
N ALA A 84 -21.33 -11.51 6.54
CA ALA A 84 -19.96 -11.66 7.02
C ALA A 84 -19.52 -10.56 7.98
N VAL A 85 -19.90 -9.30 7.71
CA VAL A 85 -19.58 -8.16 8.58
C VAL A 85 -20.60 -7.93 9.70
N GLY A 86 -21.61 -8.80 9.82
CA GLY A 86 -22.70 -8.66 10.81
C GLY A 86 -23.56 -7.41 10.60
N GLY A 87 -23.61 -6.88 9.38
CA GLY A 87 -24.35 -5.69 8.99
C GLY A 87 -25.72 -5.99 8.36
N ASP A 88 -26.45 -4.91 8.03
CA ASP A 88 -27.70 -5.00 7.26
C ASP A 88 -27.39 -4.77 5.77
N PHE A 89 -27.87 -5.63 4.87
CA PHE A 89 -27.67 -5.45 3.43
C PHE A 89 -28.43 -4.23 2.88
N LEU A 90 -29.39 -3.69 3.64
CA LEU A 90 -30.09 -2.44 3.37
C LEU A 90 -29.29 -1.20 3.80
N ASP A 91 -28.16 -1.39 4.49
CA ASP A 91 -27.27 -0.28 4.82
C ASP A 91 -26.76 0.36 3.52
N THR A 92 -27.06 1.65 3.38
CA THR A 92 -26.69 2.45 2.21
C THR A 92 -25.19 2.71 2.14
N GLU A 93 -24.46 2.55 3.25
CA GLU A 93 -23.01 2.74 3.33
C GLU A 93 -22.23 1.43 3.12
N LEU A 94 -22.89 0.27 3.14
CA LEU A 94 -22.27 -1.02 2.91
C LEU A 94 -21.55 -1.07 1.55
N LEU A 95 -20.39 -1.70 1.47
CA LEU A 95 -19.69 -1.89 0.21
C LEU A 95 -20.59 -2.55 -0.85
N LEU A 96 -20.45 -2.12 -2.10
CA LEU A 96 -21.14 -2.71 -3.25
C LEU A 96 -20.11 -3.43 -4.14
N PRO A 97 -19.90 -4.75 -3.97
CA PRO A 97 -19.02 -5.54 -4.80
C PRO A 97 -19.47 -5.56 -6.25
N PHE A 98 -18.53 -5.50 -7.19
CA PHE A 98 -18.84 -5.61 -8.60
C PHE A 98 -17.89 -6.55 -9.35
N HIS A 99 -16.75 -6.92 -8.75
CA HIS A 99 -15.74 -7.71 -9.43
C HIS A 99 -14.96 -8.56 -8.43
N LYS A 100 -14.64 -9.80 -8.81
CA LYS A 100 -13.81 -10.73 -8.05
C LYS A 100 -12.44 -10.88 -8.72
N THR A 101 -11.38 -10.58 -8.00
CA THR A 101 -10.00 -10.66 -8.51
C THR A 101 -9.53 -12.11 -8.63
N PRO A 102 -8.50 -12.39 -9.46
CA PRO A 102 -7.86 -13.71 -9.53
C PRO A 102 -7.31 -14.17 -8.17
N GLU A 103 -6.91 -13.23 -7.32
CA GLU A 103 -6.39 -13.45 -5.97
C GLU A 103 -7.50 -13.76 -4.94
N GLY A 104 -8.78 -13.65 -5.34
CA GLY A 104 -9.94 -14.01 -4.53
C GLY A 104 -10.54 -12.86 -3.74
N SER A 105 -10.01 -11.65 -3.86
CA SER A 105 -10.58 -10.45 -3.24
C SER A 105 -11.76 -9.88 -4.02
N LEU A 106 -12.54 -9.03 -3.37
CA LEU A 106 -13.64 -8.30 -4.00
C LEU A 106 -13.25 -6.84 -4.22
N LEU A 107 -13.36 -6.39 -5.45
CA LEU A 107 -13.41 -4.95 -5.73
C LEU A 107 -14.84 -4.46 -5.52
N ALA A 108 -14.98 -3.43 -4.71
CA ALA A 108 -16.26 -2.90 -4.30
C ALA A 108 -16.28 -1.37 -4.30
N PHE A 109 -17.44 -0.81 -4.58
CA PHE A 109 -17.71 0.61 -4.38
C PHE A 109 -17.89 0.89 -2.89
N ASP A 110 -17.10 1.81 -2.35
CA ASP A 110 -17.23 2.29 -0.98
C ASP A 110 -18.31 3.39 -0.92
N ARG A 111 -19.53 2.98 -0.55
CA ARG A 111 -20.70 3.86 -0.48
C ARG A 111 -20.73 4.75 0.76
N SER A 112 -19.87 4.48 1.75
CA SER A 112 -19.68 5.34 2.92
C SER A 112 -18.91 6.62 2.57
N ALA A 113 -18.07 6.57 1.53
CA ALA A 113 -17.37 7.73 1.01
C ALA A 113 -18.31 8.66 0.22
N GLY A 114 -18.09 9.98 0.33
CA GLY A 114 -18.78 10.94 -0.52
C GLY A 114 -18.47 10.67 -2.01
N PRO A 115 -19.46 10.73 -2.91
CA PRO A 115 -19.26 10.40 -4.32
C PRO A 115 -18.27 11.36 -4.99
N VAL A 116 -17.39 10.82 -5.83
CA VAL A 116 -16.44 11.54 -6.68
C VAL A 116 -16.93 11.44 -8.12
N SER A 117 -17.32 12.57 -8.74
CA SER A 117 -17.78 12.62 -10.14
C SER A 117 -18.89 11.60 -10.47
N ASP A 118 -19.92 11.54 -9.61
CA ASP A 118 -21.10 10.66 -9.72
C ASP A 118 -20.83 9.15 -9.54
N THR A 119 -19.69 8.78 -8.95
CA THR A 119 -19.41 7.39 -8.54
C THR A 119 -18.70 7.35 -7.19
N TRP A 120 -18.62 6.17 -6.59
CA TRP A 120 -17.90 5.94 -5.35
C TRP A 120 -16.47 5.47 -5.64
N PRO A 121 -15.52 5.73 -4.73
CA PRO A 121 -14.20 5.12 -4.80
C PRO A 121 -14.32 3.59 -4.79
N VAL A 122 -13.37 2.93 -5.44
CA VAL A 122 -13.28 1.47 -5.48
C VAL A 122 -12.20 1.01 -4.52
N VAL A 123 -12.61 0.16 -3.59
CA VAL A 123 -11.72 -0.49 -2.63
C VAL A 123 -11.52 -1.96 -3.00
N ASP A 124 -10.37 -2.49 -2.63
CA ASP A 124 -10.11 -3.93 -2.56
C ASP A 124 -10.39 -4.42 -1.14
N TYR A 125 -11.07 -5.56 -1.03
CA TYR A 125 -11.53 -6.13 0.22
C TYR A 125 -11.39 -7.65 0.25
N TYR A 126 -10.79 -8.16 1.34
CA TYR A 126 -10.75 -9.58 1.67
C TYR A 126 -11.69 -9.85 2.84
N GLN A 127 -12.65 -10.77 2.64
CA GLN A 127 -13.64 -11.11 3.66
C GLN A 127 -13.05 -11.50 5.01
N ASP A 128 -11.89 -12.17 4.99
CA ASP A 128 -11.27 -12.71 6.19
C ASP A 128 -10.40 -11.69 6.95
N LEU A 129 -10.04 -10.56 6.33
CA LEU A 129 -9.08 -9.60 6.89
C LEU A 129 -9.72 -8.34 7.46
N ASP A 130 -11.00 -8.08 7.18
CA ASP A 130 -11.73 -6.86 7.57
C ASP A 130 -10.97 -5.56 7.26
N GLU A 131 -10.13 -5.60 6.22
CA GLU A 131 -9.36 -4.47 5.71
C GLU A 131 -9.83 -4.13 4.30
N HIS A 132 -10.14 -2.86 4.07
CA HIS A 132 -10.40 -2.34 2.74
C HIS A 132 -9.36 -1.26 2.36
N ARG A 133 -8.86 -1.34 1.13
CA ARG A 133 -7.83 -0.44 0.62
C ARG A 133 -8.32 0.26 -0.63
N LEU A 134 -8.22 1.59 -0.67
CA LEU A 134 -8.50 2.34 -1.89
C LEU A 134 -7.59 1.88 -3.04
N MET A 135 -8.21 1.41 -4.13
CA MET A 135 -7.52 0.98 -5.33
C MET A 135 -7.74 1.93 -6.51
N TYR A 136 -8.94 2.49 -6.63
CA TYR A 136 -9.27 3.41 -7.72
C TYR A 136 -10.17 4.51 -7.21
N ARG A 137 -9.99 5.74 -7.70
CA ARG A 137 -10.84 6.88 -7.32
C ARG A 137 -12.23 6.77 -7.92
N THR A 138 -12.33 6.08 -9.06
CA THR A 138 -13.56 5.92 -9.82
C THR A 138 -13.57 4.58 -10.55
N PHE A 139 -14.75 4.11 -10.94
CA PHE A 139 -14.89 2.97 -11.85
C PHE A 139 -14.24 3.22 -13.23
N ASP A 140 -14.26 4.46 -13.72
CA ASP A 140 -13.53 4.84 -14.94
C ASP A 140 -12.02 4.63 -14.79
N GLY A 141 -11.47 4.98 -13.62
CA GLY A 141 -10.07 4.71 -13.27
C GLY A 141 -9.73 3.23 -13.33
N TRP A 142 -10.56 2.38 -12.72
CA TRP A 142 -10.42 0.92 -12.84
C TRP A 142 -10.43 0.46 -14.30
N CYS A 143 -11.42 0.90 -15.09
CA CYS A 143 -11.50 0.58 -16.52
C CYS A 143 -10.24 1.02 -17.30
N ARG A 144 -9.71 2.22 -17.01
CA ARG A 144 -8.48 2.74 -17.66
C ARG A 144 -7.25 1.93 -17.28
N VAL A 145 -7.13 1.51 -16.01
CA VAL A 145 -6.03 0.64 -15.59
C VAL A 145 -6.13 -0.71 -16.29
N CYS A 146 -7.31 -1.33 -16.34
CA CYS A 146 -7.51 -2.58 -17.09
C CYS A 146 -7.06 -2.45 -18.55
N VAL A 147 -7.54 -1.43 -19.26
CA VAL A 147 -7.16 -1.23 -20.67
C VAL A 147 -5.66 -0.95 -20.81
N ALA A 148 -5.07 -0.15 -19.93
CA ALA A 148 -3.63 0.12 -19.95
C ALA A 148 -2.79 -1.14 -19.73
N GLU A 149 -3.23 -2.04 -18.85
CA GLU A 149 -2.59 -3.35 -18.65
C GLU A 149 -2.76 -4.24 -19.88
N TRP A 150 -3.97 -4.42 -20.37
CA TRP A 150 -4.28 -5.38 -21.45
C TRP A 150 -3.74 -4.98 -22.83
N THR A 151 -3.39 -3.71 -22.99
CA THR A 151 -2.79 -3.19 -24.23
C THR A 151 -1.29 -2.96 -24.13
N SER A 152 -0.68 -3.31 -22.99
CA SER A 152 0.75 -3.19 -22.80
C SER A 152 1.54 -4.29 -23.52
N ASP A 153 2.78 -3.98 -23.90
CA ASP A 153 3.67 -4.93 -24.59
C ASP A 153 4.06 -6.14 -23.72
N ASP A 154 3.86 -6.05 -22.40
CA ASP A 154 4.13 -7.11 -21.43
C ASP A 154 2.86 -7.76 -20.87
N PHE A 155 1.71 -7.52 -21.49
CA PHE A 155 0.48 -8.22 -21.16
C PHE A 155 0.62 -9.73 -21.42
N GLY A 156 0.27 -10.54 -20.42
CA GLY A 156 0.44 -12.00 -20.45
C GLY A 156 1.87 -12.50 -20.27
N ALA A 157 2.84 -11.62 -20.02
CA ALA A 157 4.20 -12.03 -19.69
C ALA A 157 4.30 -12.60 -18.25
N ASP A 158 5.35 -13.37 -17.99
CA ASP A 158 5.62 -13.93 -16.66
C ASP A 158 5.69 -12.83 -15.58
N PHE A 159 5.19 -13.16 -14.39
CA PHE A 159 5.30 -12.28 -13.24
C PHE A 159 6.76 -12.17 -12.79
N THR A 160 7.34 -10.98 -13.00
CA THR A 160 8.72 -10.62 -12.71
C THR A 160 8.75 -9.27 -12.01
N LEU A 161 9.89 -8.91 -11.45
CA LEU A 161 10.05 -7.62 -10.79
C LEU A 161 9.85 -6.45 -11.77
N GLU A 162 10.26 -6.62 -13.02
CA GLU A 162 10.04 -5.68 -14.12
C GLU A 162 8.56 -5.51 -14.47
N THR A 163 7.82 -6.62 -14.66
CA THR A 163 6.39 -6.55 -14.98
C THR A 163 5.60 -5.95 -13.81
N TYR A 164 5.97 -6.28 -12.57
CA TYR A 164 5.38 -5.66 -11.37
C TYR A 164 5.65 -4.15 -11.28
N LEU A 165 6.88 -3.70 -11.56
CA LEU A 165 7.21 -2.28 -11.62
C LEU A 165 6.39 -1.56 -12.69
N ARG A 166 6.35 -2.10 -13.92
CA ARG A 166 5.62 -1.49 -15.04
C ARG A 166 4.13 -1.41 -14.76
N SER A 167 3.54 -2.46 -14.18
CA SER A 167 2.14 -2.44 -13.80
C SER A 167 1.84 -1.38 -12.73
N GLY A 168 2.67 -1.27 -11.68
CA GLY A 168 2.56 -0.19 -10.70
C GLY A 168 2.68 1.21 -11.32
N GLN A 169 3.58 1.39 -12.29
CA GLN A 169 3.76 2.66 -13.00
C GLN A 169 2.52 3.01 -13.83
N ARG A 170 1.96 2.05 -14.58
CA ARG A 170 0.71 2.24 -15.32
C ARG A 170 -0.44 2.64 -14.40
N HIS A 171 -0.57 1.96 -13.25
CA HIS A 171 -1.58 2.32 -12.25
C HIS A 171 -1.39 3.75 -11.75
N ALA A 172 -0.15 4.14 -11.41
CA ALA A 172 0.15 5.48 -10.90
C ALA A 172 -0.03 6.58 -11.98
N GLU A 173 0.18 6.26 -13.25
CA GLU A 173 -0.07 7.19 -14.38
C GLU A 173 -1.57 7.42 -14.60
N VAL A 174 -2.39 6.38 -14.43
CA VAL A 174 -3.84 6.47 -14.59
C VAL A 174 -4.50 7.13 -13.37
N GLU A 175 -4.03 6.76 -12.16
CA GLU A 175 -4.55 7.15 -10.84
C GLU A 175 -3.42 7.76 -9.97
N PRO A 176 -2.95 8.99 -10.28
CA PRO A 176 -1.81 9.60 -9.59
C PRO A 176 -2.07 9.91 -8.12
N ASP A 177 -3.33 9.97 -7.70
CA ASP A 177 -3.76 10.28 -6.33
C ASP A 177 -4.05 9.03 -5.49
N VAL A 178 -3.81 7.83 -6.02
CA VAL A 178 -3.98 6.57 -5.30
C VAL A 178 -2.65 6.14 -4.67
N ALA A 179 -2.61 6.16 -3.34
CA ALA A 179 -1.42 5.76 -2.57
C ALA A 179 -0.92 4.35 -2.93
N THR A 180 -1.86 3.42 -3.16
CA THR A 180 -1.56 2.02 -3.48
C THR A 180 -0.71 1.85 -4.73
N ALA A 181 -0.96 2.64 -5.77
CA ALA A 181 -0.21 2.58 -7.01
C ALA A 181 1.27 2.95 -6.78
N HIS A 182 1.52 4.04 -6.06
CA HIS A 182 2.88 4.48 -5.73
C HIS A 182 3.58 3.51 -4.77
N ALA A 183 2.86 2.90 -3.83
CA ALA A 183 3.43 1.90 -2.93
C ALA A 183 3.89 0.63 -3.67
N THR A 184 3.12 0.19 -4.69
CA THR A 184 3.53 -0.90 -5.60
C THR A 184 4.83 -0.56 -6.32
N VAL A 185 4.92 0.65 -6.88
CA VAL A 185 6.16 1.15 -7.53
C VAL A 185 7.32 1.17 -6.53
N ALA A 186 7.10 1.67 -5.32
CA ALA A 186 8.11 1.75 -4.27
C ALA A 186 8.65 0.37 -3.89
N HIS A 187 7.79 -0.63 -3.70
CA HIS A 187 8.18 -2.01 -3.42
C HIS A 187 9.02 -2.62 -4.54
N ALA A 188 8.60 -2.41 -5.79
CA ALA A 188 9.31 -2.94 -6.95
C ALA A 188 10.71 -2.30 -7.08
N LEU A 189 10.82 -0.98 -6.90
CA LEU A 189 12.09 -0.26 -6.93
C LEU A 189 13.03 -0.66 -5.79
N LYS A 190 12.48 -0.86 -4.58
CA LYS A 190 13.23 -1.34 -3.41
C LYS A 190 13.87 -2.69 -3.71
N ARG A 191 13.08 -3.65 -4.20
CA ARG A 191 13.56 -4.97 -4.61
C ARG A 191 14.53 -4.90 -5.78
N SER A 192 14.42 -3.90 -6.65
CA SER A 192 15.29 -3.73 -7.82
C SER A 192 16.66 -3.16 -7.50
N GLY A 193 16.97 -2.87 -6.23
CA GLY A 193 18.22 -2.21 -5.86
C GLY A 193 18.25 -0.71 -6.18
N ARG A 194 17.07 -0.06 -6.24
CA ARG A 194 16.91 1.36 -6.59
C ARG A 194 16.35 2.16 -5.40
N PRO A 195 17.13 2.34 -4.32
CA PRO A 195 16.61 2.87 -3.06
C PRO A 195 16.18 4.35 -3.12
N ALA A 196 16.89 5.20 -3.88
CA ALA A 196 16.50 6.59 -4.04
C ALA A 196 15.15 6.74 -4.75
N ASP A 197 14.93 5.97 -5.82
CA ASP A 197 13.66 5.96 -6.54
C ASP A 197 12.53 5.35 -5.69
N SER A 198 12.85 4.30 -4.92
CA SER A 198 11.91 3.68 -3.97
C SER A 198 11.47 4.67 -2.89
N LEU A 199 12.41 5.41 -2.30
CA LEU A 199 12.14 6.47 -1.33
C LEU A 199 11.22 7.54 -1.92
N ALA A 200 11.51 8.01 -3.13
CA ALA A 200 10.66 8.98 -3.81
C ALA A 200 9.23 8.46 -4.02
N ALA A 201 9.07 7.19 -4.42
CA ALA A 201 7.77 6.56 -4.59
C ALA A 201 7.00 6.37 -3.27
N TYR A 202 7.68 5.97 -2.18
CA TYR A 202 7.04 5.91 -0.85
C TYR A 202 6.57 7.27 -0.36
N LEU A 203 7.39 8.31 -0.52
CA LEU A 203 7.00 9.68 -0.19
C LEU A 203 5.80 10.13 -1.04
N GLN A 204 5.75 9.75 -2.32
CA GLN A 204 4.60 10.04 -3.16
C GLN A 204 3.33 9.32 -2.68
N ALA A 205 3.43 8.03 -2.33
CA ALA A 205 2.33 7.28 -1.73
C ALA A 205 1.81 7.91 -0.43
N ALA A 206 2.72 8.41 0.41
CA ALA A 206 2.39 9.07 1.67
C ALA A 206 1.75 10.47 1.49
N ARG A 207 1.92 11.10 0.33
CA ARG A 207 1.30 12.40 0.00
C ARG A 207 -0.12 12.26 -0.55
N CYS A 208 -0.52 11.08 -1.00
CA CYS A 208 -1.86 10.81 -1.53
C CYS A 208 -2.95 10.97 -0.45
N VAL A 209 -4.21 11.14 -0.90
CA VAL A 209 -5.37 11.29 -0.01
C VAL A 209 -6.49 10.31 -0.41
N PRO A 210 -6.81 9.31 0.43
CA PRO A 210 -6.18 8.99 1.71
C PRO A 210 -4.74 8.43 1.56
N PRO A 211 -3.86 8.67 2.53
CA PRO A 211 -2.50 8.12 2.53
C PRO A 211 -2.48 6.68 3.04
N LEU A 212 -1.43 5.93 2.67
CA LEU A 212 -1.07 4.67 3.32
C LEU A 212 -0.12 4.97 4.48
N PRO A 213 -0.55 4.82 5.76
CA PRO A 213 0.19 5.42 6.88
C PRO A 213 1.55 4.78 7.13
N TRP A 214 1.69 3.50 6.81
CA TRP A 214 2.94 2.75 6.90
C TRP A 214 3.98 3.16 5.84
N CYS A 215 3.59 3.84 4.75
CA CYS A 215 4.55 4.30 3.72
C CYS A 215 5.54 5.33 4.27
N ASP A 216 5.14 6.16 5.23
CA ASP A 216 6.07 7.09 5.88
C ASP A 216 7.10 6.36 6.75
N TRP A 217 6.74 5.22 7.34
CA TRP A 217 7.69 4.40 8.09
C TRP A 217 8.76 3.79 7.16
N GLU A 218 8.34 3.23 6.03
CA GLU A 218 9.26 2.72 5.00
C GLU A 218 10.16 3.85 4.44
N ALA A 219 9.59 5.02 4.15
CA ALA A 219 10.34 6.17 3.69
C ALA A 219 11.40 6.63 4.72
N LEU A 220 11.04 6.70 6.00
CA LEU A 220 11.98 7.10 7.06
C LEU A 220 13.16 6.12 7.17
N LYS A 221 12.90 4.80 7.11
CA LYS A 221 13.96 3.78 7.17
C LYS A 221 14.94 3.92 6.01
N ILE A 222 14.43 4.02 4.77
CA ILE A 222 15.29 4.16 3.60
C ILE A 222 16.07 5.46 3.66
N ALA A 223 15.42 6.58 4.01
CA ALA A 223 16.09 7.87 4.15
C ALA A 223 17.19 7.85 5.22
N ALA A 224 16.97 7.16 6.35
CA ALA A 224 17.97 7.00 7.40
C ALA A 224 19.21 6.22 6.92
N ILE A 225 19.01 5.16 6.13
CA ILE A 225 20.08 4.32 5.58
C ILE A 225 20.85 5.07 4.48
N LEU A 226 20.16 5.90 3.68
CA LEU A 226 20.76 6.73 2.63
C LEU A 226 21.39 8.04 3.14
N ASP A 227 21.24 8.34 4.44
CA ASP A 227 21.64 9.62 5.05
C ASP A 227 20.96 10.85 4.39
N ASP A 228 19.72 10.68 3.90
CA ASP A 228 18.90 11.75 3.31
C ASP A 228 18.05 12.43 4.40
N GLU A 229 18.62 13.46 5.03
CA GLU A 229 17.95 14.23 6.09
C GLU A 229 16.65 14.89 5.62
N ALA A 230 16.58 15.34 4.36
CA ALA A 230 15.42 16.08 3.87
C ALA A 230 14.20 15.15 3.75
N SER A 231 14.40 13.98 3.15
CA SER A 231 13.36 12.95 3.03
C SER A 231 13.00 12.35 4.39
N ALA A 232 13.99 12.12 5.26
CA ALA A 232 13.74 11.63 6.62
C ALA A 232 12.88 12.62 7.42
N ARG A 233 13.15 13.92 7.33
CA ARG A 233 12.35 14.97 7.96
C ARG A 233 10.92 14.98 7.44
N GLU A 234 10.73 14.83 6.13
CA GLU A 234 9.40 14.81 5.53
C GLU A 234 8.56 13.64 6.08
N ALA A 235 9.11 12.43 6.03
CA ALA A 235 8.44 11.23 6.54
C ALA A 235 8.18 11.33 8.06
N ALA A 236 9.19 11.74 8.83
CA ALA A 236 9.07 11.93 10.27
C ALA A 236 8.02 12.98 10.65
N THR A 237 7.81 14.01 9.83
CA THR A 237 6.76 15.02 10.08
C THR A 237 5.36 14.41 10.05
N ARG A 238 5.08 13.49 9.10
CA ARG A 238 3.78 12.79 9.02
C ARG A 238 3.65 11.66 10.04
N LEU A 239 4.74 11.00 10.40
CA LEU A 239 4.75 10.02 11.50
C LEU A 239 4.50 10.69 12.85
N ALA A 240 5.12 11.83 13.12
CA ALA A 240 4.96 12.56 14.37
C ALA A 240 3.66 13.38 14.45
N SER A 241 2.88 13.49 13.36
CA SER A 241 1.61 14.21 13.41
C SER A 241 0.65 13.58 14.41
N TYR A 242 0.06 14.40 15.28
CA TYR A 242 -0.90 13.96 16.29
C TYR A 242 -2.00 13.09 15.68
N ALA A 243 -2.17 11.89 16.22
CA ALA A 243 -3.21 10.96 15.83
C ALA A 243 -3.68 10.12 17.03
N PRO A 244 -4.89 9.52 16.98
CA PRO A 244 -5.31 8.53 17.97
C PRO A 244 -4.32 7.38 18.08
N ALA A 245 -4.20 6.76 19.25
CA ALA A 245 -3.25 5.66 19.50
C ALA A 245 -3.39 4.52 18.47
N ALA A 246 -4.62 4.19 18.05
CA ALA A 246 -4.90 3.17 17.03
C ALA A 246 -4.23 3.44 15.67
N ARG A 247 -3.87 4.70 15.36
CA ARG A 247 -3.18 5.06 14.11
C ARG A 247 -1.76 4.48 14.03
N TRP A 248 -1.12 4.20 15.17
CA TRP A 248 0.22 3.61 15.20
C TRP A 248 0.25 2.18 14.65
N ALA A 249 -0.82 1.40 14.87
CA ALA A 249 -0.98 0.09 14.24
C ALA A 249 -0.97 0.20 12.70
N GLN A 250 -1.71 1.16 12.14
CA GLN A 250 -1.75 1.40 10.68
C GLN A 250 -0.43 1.97 10.12
N ARG A 251 0.41 2.58 10.97
CA ARG A 251 1.76 3.03 10.61
C ARG A 251 2.80 1.90 10.69
N GLU A 252 2.41 0.74 11.21
CA GLU A 252 3.27 -0.42 11.43
C GLU A 252 4.53 -0.10 12.26
N THR A 253 4.39 0.82 13.21
CA THR A 253 5.50 1.28 14.05
C THR A 253 4.98 1.94 15.34
N SER A 254 5.88 2.36 16.21
CA SER A 254 5.57 3.06 17.46
C SER A 254 6.33 4.39 17.58
N PRO A 255 5.90 5.30 18.46
CA PRO A 255 6.64 6.54 18.71
C PRO A 255 8.12 6.32 19.06
N GLY A 256 8.42 5.32 19.89
CA GLY A 256 9.79 5.00 20.29
C GLY A 256 10.61 4.41 19.14
N ARG A 257 10.04 3.55 18.29
CA ARG A 257 10.74 3.04 17.09
C ARG A 257 11.09 4.14 16.11
N VAL A 258 10.17 5.07 15.87
CA VAL A 258 10.44 6.26 15.06
C VAL A 258 11.55 7.11 15.69
N ALA A 259 11.52 7.31 17.01
CA ALA A 259 12.55 8.06 17.71
C ALA A 259 13.94 7.40 17.65
N GLU A 260 14.03 6.07 17.76
CA GLU A 260 15.27 5.30 17.64
C GLU A 260 15.93 5.47 16.27
N VAL A 261 15.14 5.54 15.19
CA VAL A 261 15.65 5.82 13.83
C VAL A 261 15.98 7.30 13.63
N LEU A 262 15.16 8.20 14.17
CA LEU A 262 15.31 9.65 13.98
C LEU A 262 16.47 10.23 14.80
N GLY A 263 16.73 9.71 16.00
CA GLY A 263 17.75 10.21 16.92
C GLY A 263 19.16 10.32 16.29
N PRO A 264 19.68 9.26 15.64
CA PRO A 264 20.95 9.32 14.92
C PRO A 264 20.99 10.39 13.82
N ILE A 265 19.87 10.65 13.14
CA ILE A 265 19.76 11.70 12.11
C ILE A 265 19.85 13.07 12.78
N VAL A 266 19.12 13.29 13.88
CA VAL A 266 19.19 14.55 14.67
C VAL A 266 20.62 14.82 15.15
N ARG A 267 21.34 13.79 15.58
CA ARG A 267 22.73 13.91 16.04
C ARG A 267 23.67 14.44 14.96
N ARG A 268 23.45 14.06 13.70
CA ARG A 268 24.30 14.43 12.57
C ARG A 268 23.80 15.66 11.81
N SER A 269 22.54 16.04 12.01
CA SER A 269 21.89 17.13 11.29
C SER A 269 22.58 18.48 11.50
N GLY A 270 22.68 19.25 10.41
CA GLY A 270 23.18 20.62 10.44
C GLY A 270 22.18 21.63 11.05
N ASP A 271 20.89 21.28 11.07
CA ASP A 271 19.84 22.05 11.74
C ASP A 271 18.94 21.10 12.55
N PRO A 272 19.36 20.71 13.77
CA PRO A 272 18.64 19.69 14.55
C PRO A 272 17.31 20.20 15.12
N LYS A 273 17.04 21.51 15.15
CA LYS A 273 15.88 22.09 15.85
C LYS A 273 14.53 21.57 15.34
N PRO A 274 14.26 21.52 14.02
CA PRO A 274 13.02 20.96 13.53
C PRO A 274 12.85 19.49 13.91
N LEU A 275 13.92 18.68 13.84
CA LEU A 275 13.87 17.26 14.15
C LEU A 275 13.69 16.99 15.66
N LEU A 276 14.30 17.81 16.53
CA LEU A 276 14.08 17.76 17.97
C LEU A 276 12.61 17.99 18.34
N ARG A 277 11.92 18.92 17.67
CA ARG A 277 10.48 19.13 17.87
C ARG A 277 9.65 17.92 17.48
N LEU A 278 10.06 17.18 16.44
CA LEU A 278 9.38 15.93 16.08
C LEU A 278 9.55 14.87 17.18
N LEU A 279 10.74 14.75 17.77
CA LEU A 279 10.97 13.86 18.92
C LEU A 279 10.11 14.26 20.15
N GLU A 280 9.94 15.56 20.42
CA GLU A 280 9.03 16.04 21.47
C GLU A 280 7.57 15.67 21.18
N GLN A 281 7.13 15.77 19.91
CA GLN A 281 5.79 15.34 19.48
C GLN A 281 5.59 13.84 19.60
N LEU A 282 6.63 13.04 19.31
CA LEU A 282 6.60 11.58 19.50
C LEU A 282 6.48 11.25 20.99
N LYS A 283 7.23 11.93 21.87
CA LYS A 283 7.13 11.75 23.33
C LYS A 283 5.71 12.02 23.83
N ALA A 284 5.06 13.07 23.33
CA ALA A 284 3.70 13.43 23.72
C ALA A 284 2.63 12.41 23.28
N GLN A 285 2.95 11.54 22.32
CA GLN A 285 2.07 10.48 21.81
C GLN A 285 2.45 9.08 22.29
N ALA A 286 3.58 8.96 22.98
CA ALA A 286 4.09 7.71 23.51
C ALA A 286 3.29 7.30 24.75
N ASP A 287 3.03 6.00 24.87
CA ASP A 287 2.44 5.40 26.06
C ASP A 287 3.50 5.21 27.16
N GLU A 288 3.13 4.54 28.25
CA GLU A 288 4.02 4.31 29.39
C GLU A 288 5.24 3.44 29.06
N GLU A 289 5.17 2.62 28.00
CA GLU A 289 6.29 1.77 27.56
C GLU A 289 7.23 2.54 26.61
N GLU A 290 6.67 3.30 25.67
CA GLU A 290 7.43 4.00 24.64
C GLU A 290 7.99 5.35 25.14
N GLY A 291 7.31 6.00 26.10
CA GLY A 291 7.66 7.33 26.61
C GLY A 291 9.08 7.44 27.16
N PRO A 292 9.51 6.54 28.05
CA PRO A 292 10.87 6.53 28.59
C PRO A 292 11.96 6.39 27.51
N VAL A 293 11.67 5.67 26.42
CA VAL A 293 12.61 5.49 25.30
C VAL A 293 12.83 6.81 24.57
N VAL A 294 11.75 7.51 24.21
CA VAL A 294 11.85 8.81 23.53
C VAL A 294 12.50 9.85 24.43
N GLU A 295 12.19 9.84 25.74
CA GLU A 295 12.80 10.73 26.72
C GLU A 295 14.31 10.54 26.83
N ALA A 296 14.79 9.30 26.94
CA ALA A 296 16.23 9.01 27.01
C ALA A 296 16.99 9.49 25.76
N ILE A 297 16.39 9.38 24.57
CA ILE A 297 16.95 9.88 23.32
C ILE A 297 17.04 11.41 23.34
N LEU A 298 15.96 12.10 23.74
CA LEU A 298 15.93 13.57 23.86
C LEU A 298 16.97 14.08 24.86
N GLU A 299 17.07 13.46 26.04
CA GLU A 299 18.05 13.81 27.06
C GLU A 299 19.49 13.64 26.54
N ALA A 300 19.79 12.53 25.86
CA ALA A 300 21.10 12.29 25.27
C ALA A 300 21.45 13.32 24.19
N LEU A 301 20.50 13.71 23.35
CA LEU A 301 20.68 14.75 22.32
C LEU A 301 20.92 16.12 22.95
N HIS A 302 20.13 16.53 23.93
CA HIS A 302 20.30 17.81 24.63
C HIS A 302 21.61 17.88 25.41
N ALA A 303 22.04 16.77 26.01
CA ALA A 303 23.29 16.70 26.77
C ALA A 303 24.54 16.44 25.89
N GLY A 304 24.38 16.23 24.58
CA GLY A 304 25.47 15.86 23.68
C GLY A 304 26.14 14.51 24.02
N LYS A 305 25.45 13.62 24.74
CA LYS A 305 25.94 12.29 25.16
C LYS A 305 25.65 11.24 24.10
N ASP A 306 26.24 10.05 24.19
CA ASP A 306 25.86 8.95 23.29
C ASP A 306 24.36 8.62 23.41
N LEU A 307 23.75 8.31 22.28
CA LEU A 307 22.35 7.86 22.25
C LEU A 307 22.22 6.53 23.00
N PRO A 308 21.08 6.28 23.67
CA PRO A 308 20.82 4.98 24.27
C PRO A 308 20.87 3.88 23.20
N PRO A 309 21.24 2.64 23.58
CA PRO A 309 21.18 1.52 22.66
C PRO A 309 19.74 1.31 22.18
N VAL A 310 19.57 0.99 20.90
CA VAL A 310 18.26 0.63 20.34
C VAL A 310 17.74 -0.64 21.01
N ARG A 311 16.43 -0.72 21.21
CA ARG A 311 15.79 -1.95 21.71
C ARG A 311 15.86 -3.03 20.63
N PRO A 312 16.25 -4.27 20.96
CA PRO A 312 16.30 -5.34 19.97
C PRO A 312 14.91 -5.57 19.36
N LEU A 313 14.85 -5.80 18.05
CA LEU A 313 13.62 -6.20 17.35
C LEU A 313 13.25 -7.67 17.64
N ARG A 314 14.25 -8.48 17.96
CA ARG A 314 14.17 -9.95 18.13
C ARG A 314 15.25 -10.42 19.11
N GLU A 315 15.07 -11.60 19.69
CA GLU A 315 16.02 -12.14 20.69
C GLU A 315 17.44 -12.36 20.14
N GLN A 316 17.56 -12.73 18.86
CA GLN A 316 18.83 -13.00 18.19
C GLN A 316 18.90 -12.26 16.87
N SER A 317 20.07 -11.67 16.59
CA SER A 317 20.31 -11.01 15.31
C SER A 317 20.16 -11.97 14.13
N VAL A 318 19.59 -11.48 13.03
CA VAL A 318 19.51 -12.22 11.76
C VAL A 318 20.89 -12.62 11.27
N VAL A 319 21.87 -11.74 11.49
CA VAL A 319 23.27 -11.97 11.13
C VAL A 319 24.11 -11.74 12.39
N PRO A 320 24.31 -12.79 13.19
CA PRO A 320 25.04 -12.69 14.46
C PRO A 320 26.42 -12.06 14.26
N HIS A 321 26.81 -11.21 15.20
CA HIS A 321 28.13 -10.60 15.21
C HIS A 321 29.24 -11.66 15.18
N VAL A 322 30.19 -11.49 14.25
CA VAL A 322 31.45 -12.22 14.22
C VAL A 322 32.64 -11.23 14.27
N PRO A 323 33.78 -11.59 14.90
CA PRO A 323 34.90 -10.67 15.07
C PRO A 323 35.52 -10.17 13.75
N ASP A 324 35.44 -10.99 12.71
CA ASP A 324 35.89 -10.62 11.36
C ASP A 324 34.81 -9.77 10.68
N VAL A 325 35.08 -8.46 10.57
CA VAL A 325 34.13 -7.49 10.01
C VAL A 325 33.84 -7.75 8.53
N ASP A 326 34.81 -8.27 7.77
CA ASP A 326 34.59 -8.56 6.34
C ASP A 326 33.70 -9.79 6.18
N ALA A 327 33.97 -10.85 6.96
CA ALA A 327 33.09 -12.03 6.98
C ALA A 327 31.67 -11.69 7.47
N TRP A 328 31.54 -10.79 8.46
CA TRP A 328 30.25 -10.32 8.93
C TRP A 328 29.48 -9.56 7.84
N TRP A 329 30.18 -8.67 7.12
CA TRP A 329 29.62 -7.89 6.03
C TRP A 329 29.17 -8.77 4.86
N GLU A 330 29.97 -9.74 4.44
CA GLU A 330 29.61 -10.71 3.39
C GLU A 330 28.37 -11.52 3.80
N ALA A 331 28.29 -11.95 5.06
CA ALA A 331 27.10 -12.63 5.59
C ALA A 331 25.85 -11.72 5.58
N SER A 332 26.01 -10.42 5.87
CA SER A 332 24.92 -9.44 5.76
C SER A 332 24.47 -9.23 4.32
N GLN A 333 25.40 -9.13 3.36
CA GLN A 333 25.07 -9.03 1.94
C GLN A 333 24.28 -10.24 1.45
N ALA A 334 24.73 -11.46 1.80
CA ALA A 334 24.03 -12.70 1.47
C ALA A 334 22.63 -12.75 2.12
N ALA A 335 22.54 -12.43 3.42
CA ALA A 335 21.26 -12.41 4.13
C ALA A 335 20.27 -11.37 3.58
N TYR A 336 20.76 -10.21 3.12
CA TYR A 336 19.92 -9.19 2.49
C TYR A 336 19.44 -9.63 1.11
N ALA A 337 20.33 -10.23 0.30
CA ALA A 337 20.00 -10.79 -1.02
C ALA A 337 18.93 -11.88 -0.94
N GLU A 338 18.99 -12.72 0.09
CA GLU A 338 17.99 -13.77 0.39
C GLU A 338 16.72 -13.22 1.05
N GLY A 339 16.66 -11.93 1.37
CA GLY A 339 15.51 -11.28 1.99
C GLY A 339 15.32 -11.60 3.48
N ARG A 340 16.27 -12.30 4.12
CA ARG A 340 16.25 -12.61 5.57
C ARG A 340 16.56 -11.38 6.42
N LEU A 341 17.50 -10.55 5.97
CA LEU A 341 17.86 -9.28 6.60
C LEU A 341 17.04 -8.14 5.99
N ARG A 342 16.33 -7.37 6.82
CA ARG A 342 15.45 -6.28 6.40
C ARG A 342 15.93 -4.94 6.95
N ASP A 343 15.37 -3.85 6.42
CA ASP A 343 15.75 -2.49 6.79
C ASP A 343 15.51 -2.20 8.29
N ASP A 344 14.48 -2.80 8.89
CA ASP A 344 14.27 -2.74 10.34
C ASP A 344 15.43 -3.37 11.11
N ASP A 345 15.95 -4.50 10.65
CA ASP A 345 17.12 -5.13 11.29
C ASP A 345 18.35 -4.22 11.16
N LEU A 346 18.57 -3.59 9.99
CA LEU A 346 19.68 -2.67 9.79
C LEU A 346 19.67 -1.49 10.78
N LEU A 347 18.48 -1.02 11.16
CA LEU A 347 18.32 0.18 11.98
C LEU A 347 18.05 -0.09 13.46
N LEU A 348 17.46 -1.24 13.79
CA LEU A 348 16.91 -1.55 15.12
C LEU A 348 17.53 -2.79 15.76
N ASP A 349 18.42 -3.51 15.07
CA ASP A 349 19.23 -4.56 15.68
C ASP A 349 20.54 -3.96 16.25
N PRO A 350 20.83 -4.09 17.56
CA PRO A 350 22.04 -3.56 18.16
C PRO A 350 23.34 -4.03 17.50
N ASP A 351 23.40 -5.27 17.01
CA ASP A 351 24.57 -5.79 16.31
C ASP A 351 24.67 -5.15 14.93
N MET A 352 23.58 -5.09 14.16
CA MET A 352 23.61 -4.42 12.85
C MET A 352 23.93 -2.94 12.97
N VAL A 353 23.40 -2.22 13.97
CA VAL A 353 23.73 -0.81 14.22
C VAL A 353 25.24 -0.62 14.47
N ARG A 354 25.93 -1.61 15.08
CA ARG A 354 27.39 -1.58 15.21
C ARG A 354 28.08 -1.77 13.86
N LEU A 355 27.64 -2.73 13.06
CA LEU A 355 28.18 -2.95 11.70
C LEU A 355 27.98 -1.71 10.81
N GLY A 356 26.84 -1.04 10.90
CA GLY A 356 26.53 0.18 10.14
C GLY A 356 27.44 1.37 10.46
N ARG A 357 28.17 1.35 11.58
CA ARG A 357 29.24 2.33 11.88
C ARG A 357 30.55 2.01 11.15
N LEU A 358 30.71 0.78 10.67
CA LEU A 358 31.91 0.26 10.03
C LEU A 358 31.74 0.06 8.51
N ARG A 359 30.50 -0.09 8.04
CA ARG A 359 30.16 -0.37 6.64
C ARG A 359 28.94 0.44 6.20
N PRO A 360 28.89 0.91 4.93
CA PRO A 360 27.79 1.73 4.42
C PRO A 360 26.57 0.87 4.06
N PHE A 361 25.54 0.88 4.90
CA PHE A 361 24.30 0.11 4.65
C PHE A 361 23.55 0.51 3.38
N ALA A 362 23.80 1.70 2.83
CA ALA A 362 23.29 2.08 1.52
C ALA A 362 23.68 1.06 0.41
N GLU A 363 24.85 0.43 0.51
CA GLU A 363 25.27 -0.61 -0.45
C GLU A 363 24.37 -1.84 -0.44
N LEU A 364 23.81 -2.22 0.73
CA LEU A 364 22.88 -3.34 0.82
C LEU A 364 21.58 -3.04 0.07
N LEU A 365 21.09 -1.80 0.14
CA LEU A 365 19.84 -1.41 -0.53
C LEU A 365 19.96 -1.41 -2.07
N HIS A 366 21.17 -1.46 -2.61
CA HIS A 366 21.42 -1.62 -4.04
C HIS A 366 21.46 -3.08 -4.51
N ILE A 367 21.40 -4.03 -3.59
CA ILE A 367 21.32 -5.45 -3.92
C ILE A 367 19.91 -5.74 -4.45
N ARG A 368 19.86 -6.14 -5.72
CA ARG A 368 18.62 -6.63 -6.34
C ARG A 368 18.21 -7.96 -5.71
N ARG A 369 16.94 -8.06 -5.31
CA ARG A 369 16.31 -9.29 -4.80
C ARG A 369 15.02 -9.59 -5.54
N GLY A 370 14.73 -10.88 -5.72
CA GLY A 370 13.49 -11.35 -6.33
C GLY A 370 12.27 -11.15 -5.42
N PHE A 371 11.15 -11.78 -5.80
CA PHE A 371 9.96 -11.82 -4.95
C PHE A 371 10.17 -12.63 -3.69
#